data_AF-A0A8T4K410-F1
#
_entry.id   AF-A0A8T4K410-F1
#
_cell.length_a   1.000
_cell.length_b   1.000
_cell.length_c   1.000
_cell.angle_alpha   90.00
_cell.angle_beta   90.00
_cell.angle_gamma   90.00
#
_symmetry.space_group_name_H-M   'P 1'
#
loop_
_entity.id
_entity.type
_entity.pdbx_description
1 polymer ?
#
loop_
_entity_poly.entity_id
_entity_poly.type
_entity_poly.pdbx_seq_one_letter_code
_entity_poly.pdbx_strand_id
1 'polypeptide(L)'
;MLKLEIRLNENKIRTEGKYTTECLNQTLISAFEEEQLDCRKESDGTLVFVGRGRAKDYGCFGMLITALKREMWFMNYVEKWIWYNSDDGESEDDFVVEDVLLFYTNRASAA
;
A
#
# COMPACT_ATOMS: atom_id res chain seq x y z
N MET A 1 -11.19 -8.51 -8.14
CA MET A 1 -9.83 -8.01 -8.36
C MET A 1 -9.15 -7.61 -7.05
N LEU A 2 -7.85 -7.88 -6.88
CA LEU A 2 -7.05 -7.42 -5.73
C LEU A 2 -6.38 -6.07 -6.02
N LYS A 3 -6.50 -5.10 -5.09
CA LYS A 3 -5.94 -3.75 -5.27
C LYS A 3 -5.47 -3.16 -3.94
N LEU A 4 -4.33 -2.47 -3.94
CA LEU A 4 -3.80 -1.71 -2.81
C LEU A 4 -3.54 -0.27 -3.21
N GLU A 5 -4.02 0.68 -2.41
CA GLU A 5 -3.76 2.11 -2.59
C GLU A 5 -2.85 2.62 -1.48
N ILE A 6 -1.74 3.27 -1.87
CA ILE A 6 -0.77 3.87 -0.95
C ILE A 6 -0.57 5.33 -1.33
N ARG A 7 -0.68 6.25 -0.38
CA ARG A 7 -0.26 7.65 -0.54
C ARG A 7 0.64 8.07 0.61
N LEU A 8 1.75 8.69 0.26
CA LEU A 8 2.69 9.27 1.23
C LEU A 8 2.41 10.76 1.41
N ASN A 9 2.64 11.26 2.61
CA ASN A 9 2.53 12.67 2.96
C ASN A 9 3.74 13.44 2.41
N GLU A 10 3.60 13.90 1.16
CA GLU A 10 4.68 14.60 0.45
C GLU A 10 5.13 15.87 1.18
N ASN A 11 4.20 16.56 1.84
CA ASN A 11 4.49 17.77 2.62
C ASN A 11 5.40 17.47 3.81
N LYS A 12 5.11 16.41 4.56
CA LYS A 12 5.92 15.97 5.71
C LYS A 12 7.30 15.50 5.27
N ILE A 13 7.37 14.69 4.20
CA ILE A 13 8.64 14.24 3.62
C ILE A 13 9.52 15.43 3.24
N ARG A 14 8.95 16.40 2.50
CA ARG A 14 9.66 17.60 2.06
C ARG A 14 10.11 18.48 3.24
N THR A 15 9.29 18.58 4.28
CA THR A 15 9.60 19.40 5.47
C THR A 15 10.72 18.78 6.30
N GLU A 16 10.72 17.45 6.49
CA GLU A 16 11.76 16.76 7.24
C GLU A 16 13.08 16.60 6.47
N GLY A 17 13.04 16.56 5.13
CA GLY A 17 14.22 16.57 4.27
C GLY A 17 15.11 15.32 4.33
N LYS A 18 14.71 14.28 5.09
CA LYS A 18 15.47 13.01 5.22
C LYS A 18 15.40 12.15 3.97
N TYR A 19 14.31 12.25 3.22
CA TYR A 19 14.04 11.49 2.00
C TYR A 19 13.42 12.41 0.95
N THR A 20 13.41 11.95 -0.31
CA THR A 20 12.59 12.55 -1.36
C THR A 20 11.36 11.69 -1.60
N THR A 21 10.23 12.33 -1.91
CA THR A 21 8.99 11.64 -2.27
C THR A 21 9.17 10.72 -3.46
N GLU A 22 9.97 11.13 -4.45
CA GLU A 22 10.32 10.33 -5.62
C GLU A 22 11.06 9.03 -5.23
N CYS A 23 12.08 9.12 -4.37
CA CYS A 23 12.84 7.96 -3.93
C CYS A 23 11.97 6.96 -3.15
N LEU A 24 11.11 7.43 -2.25
CA LEU A 24 10.21 6.56 -1.51
C LEU A 24 9.15 5.91 -2.41
N ASN A 25 8.56 6.68 -3.33
CA ASN A 25 7.62 6.13 -4.31
C ASN A 25 8.30 5.09 -5.22
N GLN A 26 9.51 5.34 -5.70
CA GLN A 26 10.25 4.37 -6.52
C GLN A 26 10.58 3.10 -5.73
N THR A 27 10.91 3.23 -4.44
CA THR A 27 11.15 2.08 -3.55
C THR A 27 9.90 1.22 -3.43
N LEU A 28 8.73 1.83 -3.26
CA LEU A 28 7.44 1.13 -3.27
C LEU A 28 7.18 0.47 -4.63
N ILE A 29 7.32 1.21 -5.73
CA ILE A 29 7.07 0.70 -7.08
C ILE A 29 7.92 -0.54 -7.35
N SER A 30 9.23 -0.47 -7.14
CA SER A 30 10.14 -1.58 -7.39
C SER A 30 9.80 -2.83 -6.56
N ALA A 31 9.44 -2.67 -5.28
CA ALA A 31 9.07 -3.82 -4.44
C ALA A 31 7.82 -4.56 -4.95
N PHE A 32 6.84 -3.85 -5.50
CA PHE A 32 5.63 -4.47 -6.05
C PHE A 32 5.84 -5.02 -7.47
N GLU A 33 6.67 -4.35 -8.28
CA GLU A 33 7.05 -4.81 -9.61
C GLU A 33 7.86 -6.12 -9.57
N GLU A 34 8.72 -6.30 -8.55
CA GLU A 34 9.44 -7.57 -8.31
C GLU A 34 8.47 -8.75 -8.11
N GLU A 35 7.32 -8.49 -7.48
CA GLU A 35 6.23 -9.47 -7.34
C GLU A 35 5.34 -9.57 -8.59
N GLN A 36 5.59 -8.75 -9.62
CA GLN A 36 4.81 -8.58 -10.84
C GLN A 36 3.37 -8.11 -10.58
N LEU A 37 3.20 -7.23 -9.62
CA LEU A 37 1.97 -6.47 -9.40
C LEU A 37 2.04 -5.18 -10.22
N ASP A 38 0.96 -4.85 -10.92
CA ASP A 38 0.92 -3.65 -11.76
C ASP A 38 0.82 -2.40 -10.89
N CYS A 39 1.43 -1.30 -11.33
CA CYS A 39 1.37 -0.02 -10.64
C CYS A 39 0.91 1.09 -11.58
N ARG A 40 0.05 1.97 -11.07
CA ARG A 40 -0.26 3.27 -11.68
C ARG A 40 -0.23 4.37 -10.63
N LYS A 41 0.20 5.56 -11.02
CA LYS A 41 0.16 6.75 -10.17
C LYS A 41 -1.01 7.64 -10.56
N GLU A 42 -1.85 7.97 -9.59
CA GLU A 42 -2.97 8.91 -9.74
C GLU A 42 -2.50 10.36 -9.62
N SER A 43 -3.33 11.31 -10.06
CA SER A 43 -3.00 12.74 -10.06
C SER A 43 -2.77 13.34 -8.67
N ASP A 44 -3.34 12.73 -7.63
CA ASP A 44 -3.18 13.15 -6.23
C ASP A 44 -1.93 12.57 -5.56
N GLY A 45 -1.10 11.83 -6.30
CA GLY A 45 0.09 11.17 -5.79
C GLY A 45 -0.14 9.76 -5.23
N THR A 46 -1.38 9.26 -5.21
CA THR A 46 -1.66 7.87 -4.81
C THR A 46 -1.03 6.90 -5.79
N LEU A 47 -0.29 5.92 -5.28
CA LEU A 47 0.13 4.72 -6.00
C LEU A 47 -0.95 3.65 -5.85
N VAL A 48 -1.41 3.11 -6.97
CA VAL A 48 -2.40 2.05 -7.03
C VAL A 48 -1.73 0.80 -7.58
N PHE A 49 -1.65 -0.23 -6.74
CA PHE A 49 -1.11 -1.53 -7.08
C PHE A 49 -2.23 -2.52 -7.34
N VAL A 50 -2.16 -3.28 -8.43
CA VAL A 50 -3.23 -4.18 -8.89
C VAL A 50 -2.68 -5.57 -9.15
N GLY A 51 -3.37 -6.58 -8.64
CA GLY A 51 -3.11 -7.98 -8.94
C GLY A 51 -3.48 -8.34 -10.38
N ARG A 52 -2.80 -9.33 -10.95
CA ARG A 52 -3.04 -9.82 -12.32
C ARG A 52 -3.95 -11.05 -12.37
N GLY A 53 -4.60 -11.41 -11.25
CA GLY A 53 -5.44 -12.59 -11.13
C GLY A 53 -4.64 -13.89 -10.98
N ARG A 54 -3.37 -13.81 -10.55
CA ARG A 54 -2.54 -14.99 -10.31
C ARG A 54 -2.83 -15.54 -8.92
N ALA A 55 -2.78 -16.86 -8.77
CA ALA A 55 -3.00 -17.54 -7.48
C ALA A 55 -2.10 -17.04 -6.34
N LYS A 56 -0.93 -16.49 -6.65
CA LYS A 56 0.00 -15.95 -5.65
C LYS A 56 -0.25 -14.49 -5.25
N ASP A 57 -1.07 -13.74 -5.98
CA ASP A 57 -1.20 -12.29 -5.80
C ASP A 57 -1.64 -11.93 -4.37
N TYR A 58 -2.61 -12.67 -3.81
CA TYR A 58 -3.06 -12.49 -2.44
C TYR A 58 -1.92 -12.61 -1.43
N GLY A 59 -1.11 -13.67 -1.56
CA GLY A 59 0.08 -13.89 -0.73
C GLY A 59 1.14 -12.79 -0.90
N CYS A 60 1.38 -12.35 -2.14
CA CYS A 60 2.30 -11.24 -2.43
C CYS A 60 1.86 -9.94 -1.73
N PHE A 61 0.58 -9.58 -1.82
CA PHE A 61 0.05 -8.40 -1.12
C PHE A 61 0.16 -8.53 0.40
N GLY A 62 -0.21 -9.68 0.98
CA GLY A 62 -0.09 -9.91 2.42
C GLY A 62 1.35 -9.80 2.93
N MET A 63 2.31 -10.33 2.16
CA MET A 63 3.74 -10.23 2.45
C MET A 63 4.21 -8.77 2.42
N LEU A 64 3.90 -8.04 1.35
CA LEU A 64 4.30 -6.64 1.17
C LEU A 64 3.66 -5.73 2.23
N ILE A 65 2.38 -5.94 2.55
CA ILE A 65 1.69 -5.19 3.62
C ILE A 65 2.40 -5.40 4.97
N THR A 66 2.72 -6.65 5.29
CA THR A 66 3.42 -6.99 6.54
C THR A 66 4.84 -6.42 6.59
N ALA A 67 5.55 -6.39 5.45
CA ALA A 67 6.87 -5.80 5.35
C ALA A 67 6.84 -4.28 5.55
N LEU A 68 5.95 -3.57 4.83
CA LEU A 68 5.78 -2.12 4.94
C LEU A 68 5.42 -1.67 6.35
N LYS A 69 4.58 -2.44 7.06
CA LYS A 69 4.24 -2.16 8.47
C LYS A 69 5.47 -2.10 9.38
N ARG A 70 6.54 -2.82 9.05
CA ARG A 70 7.78 -2.88 9.86
C ARG A 70 8.75 -1.74 9.53
N GLU A 71 8.54 -1.07 8.41
CA GLU A 71 9.37 0.05 7.97
C GLU A 71 8.98 1.34 8.69
N MET A 72 9.88 1.86 9.53
CA MET A 72 9.62 3.09 10.30
C MET A 72 9.36 4.30 9.40
N TRP A 73 10.10 4.42 8.28
CA TRP A 73 9.90 5.51 7.34
C TRP A 73 8.50 5.43 6.72
N PHE A 74 8.03 4.23 6.40
CA PHE A 74 6.71 4.03 5.79
C PHE A 74 5.62 4.44 6.75
N MET A 75 5.62 3.89 7.97
CA MET A 75 4.62 4.24 8.99
C MET A 75 4.66 5.72 9.39
N ASN A 76 5.82 6.38 9.28
CA ASN A 76 5.94 7.81 9.58
C ASN A 76 5.33 8.70 8.47
N TYR A 77 5.39 8.26 7.21
CA TYR A 77 5.01 9.10 6.06
C TYR A 77 3.74 8.66 5.35
N VAL A 78 3.23 7.44 5.56
CA VAL A 78 1.98 7.00 4.93
C VAL A 78 0.79 7.78 5.47
N GLU A 79 -0.08 8.26 4.58
CA GLU A 79 -1.32 8.96 4.94
C GLU A 79 -2.58 8.33 4.33
N LYS A 80 -2.41 7.40 3.37
CA LYS A 80 -3.45 6.54 2.84
C LYS A 80 -2.88 5.15 2.64
N TRP A 81 -3.56 4.14 3.16
CA TRP A 81 -3.18 2.74 2.96
C TRP A 81 -4.42 1.86 2.97
N ILE A 82 -4.99 1.62 1.78
CA ILE A 82 -6.30 0.97 1.64
C ILE A 82 -6.16 -0.31 0.83
N TRP A 83 -6.62 -1.42 1.40
CA TRP A 83 -6.64 -2.73 0.78
C TRP A 83 -8.04 -3.07 0.28
N TYR A 84 -8.13 -3.54 -0.96
CA TYR A 84 -9.36 -3.98 -1.61
C TYR A 84 -9.20 -5.45 -1.95
N ASN A 85 -9.92 -6.30 -1.22
CA ASN A 85 -9.88 -7.74 -1.36
C ASN A 85 -11.20 -8.26 -1.92
N SER A 86 -11.15 -8.96 -3.05
CA SER A 86 -12.32 -9.64 -3.62
C SER A 86 -12.24 -11.16 -3.55
N ASP A 87 -11.29 -11.73 -2.80
CA ASP A 87 -11.03 -13.18 -2.79
C ASP A 87 -12.22 -13.98 -2.23
N ASP A 88 -12.96 -13.37 -1.29
CA ASP A 88 -14.18 -13.93 -0.70
C ASP A 88 -15.48 -13.35 -1.31
N GLY A 89 -15.37 -12.53 -2.36
CA GLY A 89 -16.50 -11.83 -2.97
C GLY A 89 -17.28 -12.68 -3.97
N GLU A 90 -18.59 -12.41 -4.12
CA GLU A 90 -19.43 -13.10 -5.12
C GLU A 90 -19.04 -12.73 -6.57
N SER A 91 -18.33 -11.62 -6.76
CA SER A 91 -17.83 -11.13 -8.05
C SER A 91 -16.57 -10.27 -7.89
N GLU A 92 -15.92 -9.91 -9.00
CA GLU A 92 -14.72 -9.07 -8.98
C GLU A 92 -14.95 -7.64 -8.45
N ASP A 93 -16.20 -7.20 -8.44
CA ASP A 93 -16.69 -5.91 -7.92
C ASP A 93 -17.20 -6.01 -6.47
N ASP A 94 -17.24 -7.20 -5.89
CA ASP A 94 -17.59 -7.44 -4.50
C ASP A 94 -16.32 -7.48 -3.65
N PHE A 95 -15.85 -6.31 -3.23
CA PHE A 95 -14.61 -6.16 -2.48
C PHE A 95 -14.85 -5.75 -1.02
N VAL A 96 -14.17 -6.46 -0.12
CA VAL A 96 -13.92 -6.00 1.24
C VAL A 96 -12.87 -4.90 1.17
N VAL A 97 -13.23 -3.70 1.64
CA VAL A 97 -12.31 -2.57 1.76
C VAL A 97 -11.82 -2.47 3.19
N GLU A 98 -10.51 -2.56 3.38
CA GLU A 98 -9.85 -2.41 4.68
C GLU A 98 -8.95 -1.17 4.68
N ASP A 99 -9.14 -0.29 5.66
CA ASP A 99 -8.20 0.77 5.97
C ASP A 99 -7.05 0.19 6.82
N VAL A 100 -5.99 -0.22 6.13
CA VAL A 100 -4.81 -0.86 6.72
C VAL A 100 -4.07 0.11 7.65
N LEU A 101 -4.06 1.40 7.32
CA LEU A 101 -3.46 2.42 8.17
C LEU A 101 -4.22 2.55 9.49
N LEU A 102 -5.55 2.64 9.43
CA LEU A 102 -6.41 2.69 10.62
C LEU A 102 -6.26 1.41 11.47
N PHE A 103 -6.22 0.25 10.83
CA PHE A 103 -6.04 -1.04 11.51
C PHE A 103 -4.75 -1.07 12.34
N TYR A 104 -3.61 -0.70 11.74
CA TYR A 104 -2.32 -0.74 12.45
C TYR A 104 -2.12 0.41 13.44
N THR A 105 -2.69 1.59 13.20
CA THR A 105 -2.64 2.70 14.17
C THR A 105 -3.47 2.40 15.41
N ASN A 106 -4.69 1.85 15.25
CA ASN A 106 -5.53 1.46 16.37
C ASN A 106 -4.93 0.32 17.21
N ARG A 107 -4.28 -0.67 16.56
CA ARG A 107 -3.56 -1.73 17.28
C ARG A 107 -2.34 -1.21 18.03
N ALA A 108 -1.64 -0.20 17.52
CA ALA A 108 -0.53 0.42 18.22
C ALA A 108 -0.98 1.22 19.46
N SER A 109 -2.20 1.78 19.45
CA SER A 109 -2.78 2.48 20.61
C SER A 109 -3.33 1.55 21.70
N ALA A 110 -3.48 0.26 21.42
CA ALA A 110 -4.02 -0.74 22.35
C ALA A 110 -2.93 -1.57 23.08
N ALA A 111 -1.65 -1.22 22.92
CA ALA A 111 -0.50 -1.94 23.47
C ALA A 111 0.21 -1.14 24.58
#